data_AF-A0A968E4D5-F1
#
_entry.id   AF-A0A968E4D5-F1
#
_cell.length_a   1.000
_cell.length_b   1.000
_cell.length_c   1.000
_cell.angle_alpha   90.00
_cell.angle_beta   90.00
_cell.angle_gamma   90.00
#
_symmetry.space_group_name_H-M   'P 1'
#
loop_
_entity.id
_entity.type
_entity.pdbx_description
1 polymer ?
#
loop_
_entity_poly.entity_id
_entity_poly.type
_entity_poly.pdbx_seq_one_letter_code
_entity_poly.pdbx_strand_id
1 'polypeptide(L)'
;LKIIKKFGLGYCAKGMHAGRIVIPIHNEQGKLVAYAGRSLKRSDTEHGKKYHFPANFYKHVELFNLHRVINIPKLVGKGGIILVEG
;
A
#
# COMPACT_ATOMS: atom_id res chain seq x y z
N LEU A 1 12.31 12.26 4.01
CA LEU A 1 11.57 12.48 2.73
C LEU A 1 11.84 11.43 1.64
N LYS A 2 13.07 10.89 1.47
CA LYS A 2 13.41 9.93 0.39
C LYS A 2 12.44 8.73 0.29
N ILE A 3 12.14 8.08 1.41
CA ILE A 3 11.23 6.90 1.45
C ILE A 3 9.79 7.29 1.14
N ILE A 4 9.30 8.37 1.75
CA ILE A 4 7.95 8.92 1.49
C ILE A 4 7.77 9.15 -0.02
N LYS A 5 8.71 9.84 -0.66
CA LYS A 5 8.69 10.08 -2.11
C LYS A 5 8.81 8.77 -2.91
N LYS A 6 9.72 7.86 -2.52
CA LYS A 6 9.93 6.58 -3.22
C LYS A 6 8.69 5.71 -3.23
N PHE A 7 7.87 5.72 -2.17
CA PHE A 7 6.65 4.90 -2.07
C PHE A 7 5.36 5.69 -2.29
N GLY A 8 5.44 6.99 -2.61
CA GLY A 8 4.27 7.82 -2.87
C GLY A 8 3.36 7.98 -1.66
N LEU A 9 3.92 7.97 -0.45
CA LEU A 9 3.13 8.10 0.78
C LEU A 9 2.60 9.52 0.92
N GLY A 10 1.36 9.65 1.39
CA GLY A 10 0.71 10.92 1.63
C GLY A 10 -0.07 10.96 2.93
N TYR A 11 -0.60 12.14 3.28
CA TYR A 11 -1.57 12.32 4.35
C TYR A 11 -2.89 12.77 3.74
N CYS A 12 -3.99 12.15 4.16
CA CYS A 12 -5.32 12.49 3.69
C CYS A 12 -6.04 13.33 4.75
N ALA A 13 -6.27 14.62 4.47
CA ALA A 13 -6.90 15.52 5.42
C ALA A 13 -8.43 15.40 5.46
N LYS A 14 -9.07 14.95 4.37
CA LYS A 14 -10.53 14.90 4.19
C LYS A 14 -10.94 13.71 3.31
N GLY A 15 -12.18 13.24 3.47
CA GLY A 15 -12.74 12.13 2.67
C GLY A 15 -12.49 10.75 3.28
N MET A 16 -12.50 9.70 2.45
CA MET A 16 -12.50 8.28 2.87
C MET A 16 -11.32 7.87 3.77
N HIS A 17 -10.17 8.52 3.65
CA HIS A 17 -8.99 8.26 4.48
C HIS A 17 -8.62 9.45 5.38
N ALA A 18 -9.57 10.34 5.68
CA ALA A 18 -9.32 11.49 6.54
C ALA A 18 -8.60 11.08 7.84
N GLY A 19 -7.54 11.81 8.19
CA GLY A 19 -6.73 11.55 9.38
C GLY A 19 -5.70 10.41 9.23
N ARG A 20 -5.54 9.82 8.04
CA ARG A 20 -4.68 8.64 7.82
C ARG A 20 -3.51 8.94 6.89
N ILE A 21 -2.42 8.19 7.10
CA ILE A 21 -1.36 8.07 6.09
C ILE A 21 -1.90 7.18 4.97
N VAL A 22 -1.85 7.66 3.73
CA VAL A 22 -2.29 6.91 2.56
C VAL A 22 -1.10 6.28 1.84
N ILE A 23 -1.25 4.99 1.54
CA ILE A 23 -0.26 4.15 0.89
C ILE A 23 -0.85 3.72 -0.47
N PRO A 24 -0.25 4.12 -1.60
CA PRO A 24 -0.78 3.76 -2.92
C PRO A 24 -0.49 2.29 -3.24
N ILE A 25 -1.53 1.55 -3.65
CA ILE A 25 -1.43 0.17 -4.11
C ILE A 25 -1.53 0.16 -5.63
N HIS A 26 -0.53 -0.44 -6.27
CA HIS A 26 -0.51 -0.62 -7.71
C HIS A 26 -0.54 -2.10 -8.04
N ASN A 27 -1.26 -2.46 -9.09
CA ASN A 27 -1.26 -3.82 -9.62
C ASN A 27 0.08 -4.18 -10.26
N GLU A 28 0.25 -5.41 -10.75
CA GLU A 28 1.50 -5.90 -11.34
C GLU A 28 1.98 -5.08 -12.56
N GLN A 29 1.07 -4.45 -13.32
CA GLN A 29 1.40 -3.54 -14.42
C GLN A 29 1.80 -2.14 -13.95
N GLY A 30 1.77 -1.87 -12.64
CA GLY A 30 2.10 -0.56 -12.07
C GLY A 30 0.96 0.46 -12.13
N LYS A 31 -0.27 0.04 -12.43
CA LYS A 31 -1.46 0.91 -12.40
C LYS A 31 -1.93 1.09 -10.95
N LEU A 32 -2.17 2.32 -10.53
CA LEU A 32 -2.77 2.61 -9.23
C LEU A 32 -4.21 2.07 -9.19
N VAL A 33 -4.48 1.17 -8.23
CA VAL A 33 -5.78 0.49 -8.08
C VAL A 33 -6.48 0.81 -6.77
N ALA A 34 -5.74 1.22 -5.74
CA ALA A 34 -6.31 1.62 -4.46
C ALA A 34 -5.34 2.48 -3.63
N TYR A 35 -5.87 3.08 -2.56
CA TYR A 35 -5.07 3.57 -1.45
C TYR A 35 -5.44 2.79 -0.18
N ALA A 36 -4.43 2.41 0.61
CA ALA A 36 -4.64 1.93 1.97
C ALA A 36 -4.41 3.07 2.95
N GLY A 37 -5.40 3.34 3.82
CA GLY A 37 -5.30 4.34 4.87
C GLY A 37 -4.82 3.73 6.19
N ARG A 38 -3.60 4.06 6.60
CA ARG A 38 -3.02 3.70 7.91
C ARG A 38 -3.39 4.74 8.97
N SER A 39 -4.05 4.29 10.05
CA SER A 39 -4.37 5.15 11.19
C SER A 39 -3.10 5.68 11.88
N LEU A 40 -3.15 6.95 12.31
CA LEU A 40 -2.11 7.60 13.10
C LEU A 40 -2.29 7.38 14.60
N LYS A 41 -3.52 7.24 15.09
CA LYS A 41 -3.79 7.02 16.51
C LYS A 41 -4.00 5.54 16.81
N ARG A 42 -3.47 5.10 17.94
CA ARG A 42 -3.67 3.75 18.47
C ARG A 42 -5.13 3.49 18.87
N SER A 43 -5.87 4.57 19.17
CA SER A 43 -7.26 4.60 19.61
C SER A 43 -8.27 5.05 18.54
N ASP A 44 -7.84 5.43 17.32
CA ASP A 44 -8.77 5.72 16.21
C ASP A 44 -9.33 4.40 15.67
N THR A 45 -10.23 3.87 16.47
CA THR A 45 -10.99 2.64 16.33
C THR A 45 -12.47 2.93 16.05
N GLU A 46 -12.83 4.12 15.55
CA GLU A 46 -14.23 4.35 15.11
C GLU A 46 -14.69 3.27 14.10
N HIS A 47 -13.75 2.57 13.44
CA HIS A 47 -13.97 1.27 12.81
C HIS A 47 -12.97 0.14 13.19
N GLY A 48 -12.20 0.28 14.28
CA GLY A 48 -11.30 -0.74 14.84
C GLY A 48 -10.07 -1.15 14.02
N LYS A 49 -9.93 -0.72 12.76
CA LYS A 49 -8.93 -1.27 11.84
C LYS A 49 -7.72 -0.35 11.63
N LYS A 50 -6.54 -0.89 11.94
CA LYS A 50 -5.20 -0.31 11.68
C LYS A 50 -5.04 0.16 10.23
N TYR A 51 -5.64 -0.57 9.28
CA TYR A 51 -5.70 -0.23 7.86
C TYR A 51 -7.15 -0.14 7.37
N HIS A 52 -7.44 0.90 6.59
CA HIS A 52 -8.71 1.10 5.90
C HIS A 52 -8.49 0.94 4.38
N PHE A 53 -9.37 0.21 3.70
CA PHE A 53 -9.32 -0.04 2.26
C PHE A 53 -10.66 0.37 1.61
N PRO A 54 -10.68 0.75 0.33
CA PRO A 54 -11.92 0.98 -0.41
C PRO A 54 -12.80 -0.29 -0.43
N ALA A 55 -14.12 -0.12 -0.45
CA ALA A 55 -15.08 -1.22 -0.32
C ALA A 55 -14.92 -2.34 -1.37
N ASN A 56 -14.59 -1.98 -2.61
CA ASN A 56 -14.45 -2.93 -3.73
C ASN A 56 -12.98 -3.33 -3.99
N PHE A 57 -12.08 -3.11 -3.01
CA PHE A 57 -10.69 -3.55 -3.12
C PHE A 57 -10.50 -4.92 -2.49
N TYR A 58 -10.20 -5.92 -3.32
CA TYR A 58 -9.94 -7.28 -2.87
C TYR A 58 -8.46 -7.45 -2.47
N LYS A 59 -8.16 -7.37 -1.17
CA LYS A 59 -6.76 -7.41 -0.68
C LYS A 59 -5.93 -8.59 -1.19
N HIS A 60 -6.55 -9.75 -1.40
CA HIS A 60 -5.85 -10.97 -1.76
C HIS A 60 -5.43 -11.05 -3.24
N VAL A 61 -5.93 -10.16 -4.11
CA VAL A 61 -5.56 -10.18 -5.53
C VAL A 61 -4.32 -9.33 -5.84
N GLU A 62 -3.81 -8.55 -4.88
CA GLU A 62 -2.67 -7.67 -5.09
C GLU A 62 -1.53 -7.92 -4.09
N LEU A 63 -0.29 -7.90 -4.59
CA LEU A 63 0.93 -7.89 -3.78
C LEU A 63 1.57 -6.50 -3.82
N PHE A 64 1.64 -5.84 -2.66
CA PHE A 64 2.21 -4.50 -2.56
C PHE A 64 3.65 -4.46 -3.10
N ASN A 65 3.92 -3.49 -3.98
CA ASN A 65 5.21 -3.28 -4.67
C ASN A 65 5.67 -4.36 -5.66
N LEU A 66 4.86 -5.38 -5.99
CA LEU A 66 5.28 -6.41 -6.95
C LEU A 66 5.71 -5.82 -8.31
N HIS A 67 4.97 -4.83 -8.82
CA HIS A 67 5.27 -4.11 -10.07
C HIS A 67 6.68 -3.50 -10.13
N ARG A 68 7.32 -3.26 -8.98
CA ARG A 68 8.66 -2.67 -8.91
C ARG A 68 9.77 -3.67 -9.17
N VAL A 69 9.47 -4.97 -9.04
CA VAL A 69 10.47 -6.04 -9.07
C VAL A 69 10.19 -7.10 -10.11
N ILE A 70 8.91 -7.33 -10.47
CA ILE A 70 8.49 -8.46 -11.32
C ILE A 70 9.19 -8.49 -12.68
N ASN A 71 9.47 -7.32 -13.26
CA ASN A 71 10.14 -7.18 -14.56
C ASN A 71 11.66 -6.99 -14.45
N ILE A 72 12.28 -7.34 -13.32
CA ILE A 72 13.73 -7.24 -13.12
C ILE A 72 14.31 -8.67 -13.03
N PRO A 73 14.76 -9.26 -14.15
CA PRO A 73 15.18 -10.66 -14.21
C PRO A 73 16.28 -11.01 -13.20
N LYS A 74 17.20 -10.08 -12.94
CA LYS A 74 18.29 -10.26 -11.98
C LYS A 74 17.80 -10.42 -10.53
N LEU A 75 16.68 -9.79 -10.18
CA LEU A 75 16.12 -9.86 -8.83
C LEU A 75 15.26 -11.12 -8.68
N VAL A 76 14.34 -11.36 -9.61
CA VAL A 76 13.37 -12.47 -9.48
C VAL A 76 14.00 -13.82 -9.82
N GLY A 77 14.79 -13.91 -10.88
CA GLY A 77 15.29 -15.19 -11.42
C GLY A 77 16.46 -15.81 -10.66
N LYS A 78 17.23 -15.02 -9.90
CA LYS A 78 18.36 -15.52 -9.09
C LYS A 78 18.25 -15.22 -7.59
N GLY A 79 17.53 -14.17 -7.21
CA GLY A 79 17.41 -13.72 -5.81
C GLY A 79 16.05 -14.02 -5.17
N GLY A 80 15.02 -14.35 -5.95
CA GLY A 80 13.67 -14.58 -5.45
C GLY A 80 12.98 -13.30 -4.96
N ILE A 81 11.81 -13.46 -4.35
CA ILE A 81 11.01 -12.39 -3.75
C ILE A 81 10.87 -12.68 -2.26
N ILE A 82 11.14 -11.69 -1.40
CA ILE A 82 10.89 -11.81 0.04
C ILE A 82 9.47 -11.34 0.31
N LEU A 83 8.64 -12.28 0.80
CA LEU A 83 7.30 -11.96 1.28
C LEU A 83 7.39 -11.52 2.74
N VAL A 84 6.77 -10.39 3.06
CA VAL A 84 6.77 -9.81 4.41
C VAL A 84 5.35 -9.48 4.85
N GLU A 85 5.13 -9.46 6.16
CA GLU A 85 3.89 -8.92 6.73
C GLU A 85 3.82 -7.39 6.55
N GLY A 86 2.59 -6.86 6.44
CA GLY A 86 2.29 -5.44 6.26
C GLY A 86 1.32 -4.87 7.30
#